data_AF-A0AAW0UNJ8-F1
#
_entry.id   AF-A0AAW0UNJ8-F1
#
_cell.length_a   1.000
_cell.length_b   1.000
_cell.length_c   1.000
_cell.angle_alpha   90.00
_cell.angle_beta   90.00
_cell.angle_gamma   90.00
#
_symmetry.space_group_name_H-M   'P 1'
#
loop_
_entity.id
_entity.type
_entity.pdbx_description
1 polymer ?
#
loop_
_entity_poly.entity_id
_entity_poly.type
_entity_poly.pdbx_seq_one_letter_code
_entity_poly.pdbx_strand_id
1 'polypeptide(L)'
;MIIVDFIDEFKDDYTKKAIGGFSWDTVNSHIHISQDYRSIKVCMAGDEQCIPVLAQLPKPKPIHTEGDVKEMMVKMMGHLQRYMVASESLVLDQSLVEDDLGFLNEMIDLNTQLEELNEIFLIPMTSCDLTPEPTLPLNLTRRMHQQVDSPSKDIRGFQGLRQIRLGLCFLIDVFSEPQQTPRRDG
;
A
#
# COMPACT_ATOMS: atom_id res chain seq x y z
N MET A 1 -13.83 4.96 -11.21
CA MET A 1 -13.80 4.04 -10.08
C MET A 1 -12.63 4.45 -9.21
N ILE A 2 -12.81 4.61 -7.91
CA ILE A 2 -11.69 4.94 -7.02
C ILE A 2 -10.90 3.64 -6.81
N ILE A 3 -9.56 3.67 -6.85
CA ILE A 3 -8.69 2.46 -6.74
C ILE A 3 -9.05 1.61 -5.51
N VAL A 4 -9.55 2.23 -4.44
CA VAL A 4 -10.06 1.54 -3.24
C VAL A 4 -11.27 0.66 -3.56
N ASP A 5 -12.23 1.15 -4.36
CA ASP A 5 -13.42 0.40 -4.76
C ASP A 5 -13.00 -0.84 -5.56
N PHE A 6 -12.03 -0.69 -6.45
CA PHE A 6 -11.46 -1.82 -7.21
C PHE A 6 -10.87 -2.89 -6.29
N ILE A 7 -10.05 -2.49 -5.32
CA ILE A 7 -9.52 -3.44 -4.33
C ILE A 7 -10.67 -4.08 -3.53
N ASP A 8 -11.72 -3.33 -3.19
CA ASP A 8 -12.86 -3.87 -2.45
C ASP A 8 -13.66 -4.92 -3.23
N GLU A 9 -13.74 -4.79 -4.55
CA GLU A 9 -14.35 -5.79 -5.44
C GLU A 9 -13.47 -7.04 -5.60
N PHE A 10 -12.14 -6.85 -5.69
CA PHE A 10 -11.17 -7.90 -5.99
C PHE A 10 -10.69 -8.70 -4.77
N LYS A 11 -10.68 -8.08 -3.57
CA LYS A 11 -9.96 -8.61 -2.39
C LYS A 11 -10.38 -10.01 -1.95
N ASP A 12 -11.67 -10.34 -2.09
CA ASP A 12 -12.18 -11.65 -1.65
C ASP A 12 -11.74 -12.76 -2.60
N ASP A 13 -11.67 -12.46 -3.90
CA ASP A 13 -11.21 -13.42 -4.90
C ASP A 13 -9.70 -13.63 -4.80
N TYR A 14 -8.93 -12.58 -4.52
CA TYR A 14 -7.52 -12.71 -4.11
C TYR A 14 -7.35 -13.65 -2.93
N THR A 15 -8.09 -13.46 -1.84
CA THR A 15 -7.92 -14.30 -0.63
C THR A 15 -8.32 -15.75 -0.86
N LYS A 16 -9.37 -15.99 -1.64
CA LYS A 16 -9.80 -17.35 -1.95
C LYS A 16 -8.79 -18.08 -2.81
N LYS A 17 -8.22 -17.40 -3.81
CA LYS A 17 -7.25 -18.01 -4.73
C LYS A 17 -5.88 -18.18 -4.09
N ALA A 18 -5.34 -17.11 -3.50
CA ALA A 18 -3.98 -17.11 -2.96
C ALA A 18 -3.85 -17.84 -1.61
N ILE A 19 -4.88 -17.84 -0.75
CA ILE A 19 -4.76 -18.33 0.66
C ILE A 19 -5.54 -19.65 0.87
N GLY A 20 -6.09 -20.25 -0.18
CA GLY A 20 -6.72 -21.58 -0.09
C GLY A 20 -8.18 -21.54 0.37
N GLY A 21 -8.98 -20.64 -0.21
CA GLY A 21 -10.44 -20.62 -0.10
C GLY A 21 -11.01 -19.80 1.07
N PHE A 22 -10.17 -19.09 1.81
CA PHE A 22 -10.63 -18.20 2.88
C PHE A 22 -11.11 -16.84 2.33
N SER A 23 -12.10 -16.24 2.99
CA SER A 23 -12.51 -14.87 2.70
C SER A 23 -11.55 -13.84 3.30
N TRP A 24 -11.60 -12.60 2.79
CA TRP A 24 -10.79 -11.51 3.29
C TRP A 24 -10.96 -11.28 4.78
N ASP A 25 -12.20 -11.22 5.26
CA ASP A 25 -12.51 -10.99 6.67
C ASP A 25 -12.02 -12.14 7.56
N THR A 26 -12.11 -13.38 7.05
CA THR A 26 -11.58 -14.54 7.77
C THR A 26 -10.08 -14.39 7.98
N VAL A 27 -9.31 -14.17 6.91
CA VAL A 27 -7.85 -13.99 7.02
C VAL A 27 -7.51 -12.77 7.89
N ASN A 28 -8.21 -11.65 7.69
CA ASN A 28 -8.01 -10.41 8.43
C ASN A 28 -8.22 -10.58 9.95
N SER A 29 -9.18 -11.40 10.37
CA SER A 29 -9.46 -11.65 11.80
C SER A 29 -8.38 -12.46 12.53
N HIS A 30 -7.57 -13.25 11.79
CA HIS A 30 -6.52 -14.10 12.34
C HIS A 30 -5.15 -13.41 12.38
N ILE A 31 -5.00 -12.26 11.74
CA ILE A 31 -3.77 -11.47 11.84
C ILE A 31 -3.79 -10.77 13.19
N HIS A 32 -2.82 -11.11 14.05
CA HIS A 32 -2.54 -10.33 15.25
C HIS A 32 -2.16 -8.91 14.83
N ILE A 33 -3.14 -8.02 14.85
CA ILE A 33 -2.97 -6.59 14.67
C ILE A 33 -2.03 -6.17 15.79
N SER A 34 -0.75 -5.88 15.46
CA SER A 34 0.01 -4.95 16.29
C SER A 34 -0.94 -3.77 16.51
N GLN A 35 -1.18 -3.34 17.74
CA GLN A 35 -2.27 -2.41 18.12
C GLN A 35 -2.41 -1.17 17.22
N ASP A 36 -1.39 -0.86 16.41
CA ASP A 36 -1.45 0.05 15.28
C ASP A 36 -1.80 -0.64 13.94
N TYR A 37 -3.06 -0.50 13.51
CA TYR A 37 -3.57 -0.97 12.20
C TYR A 37 -2.84 -0.37 10.99
N ARG A 38 -2.05 0.71 11.19
CA ARG A 38 -1.25 1.38 10.16
C ARG A 38 0.09 0.70 9.91
N SER A 39 0.48 -0.29 10.71
CA SER A 39 1.74 -1.03 10.55
C SER A 39 1.48 -2.52 10.59
N ILE A 40 1.62 -3.18 9.44
CA ILE A 40 1.60 -4.64 9.36
C ILE A 40 3.04 -5.15 9.41
N LYS A 41 3.33 -6.00 10.39
CA LYS A 41 4.65 -6.59 10.60
C LYS A 41 4.63 -8.07 10.29
N VAL A 42 5.74 -8.56 9.74
CA VAL A 42 6.00 -9.96 9.50
C VAL A 42 7.26 -10.37 10.22
N CYS A 43 7.17 -11.46 10.94
CA CYS A 43 8.30 -12.08 11.62
C CYS A 43 8.92 -13.09 10.66
N MET A 44 10.24 -13.07 10.50
CA MET A 44 10.92 -14.15 9.78
C MET A 44 10.93 -15.38 10.69
N ALA A 45 10.78 -16.57 10.10
CA ALA A 45 10.82 -17.80 10.88
C ALA A 45 12.19 -17.93 11.57
N GLY A 46 12.19 -17.89 12.91
CA GLY A 46 13.43 -17.90 13.71
C GLY A 46 13.96 -16.52 14.13
N ASP A 47 13.35 -15.42 13.67
CA ASP A 47 13.67 -14.07 14.15
C ASP A 47 12.71 -13.63 15.26
N GLU A 48 13.27 -13.13 16.38
CA GLU A 48 12.49 -12.47 17.43
C GLU A 48 11.99 -11.07 17.01
N GLN A 49 12.49 -10.54 15.88
CA GLN A 49 12.15 -9.19 15.40
C GLN A 49 11.26 -9.25 14.15
N CYS A 50 10.04 -8.75 14.29
CA CYS A 50 9.11 -8.61 13.18
C CYS A 50 9.36 -7.28 12.44
N ILE A 51 9.50 -7.36 11.12
CA ILE A 51 9.73 -6.21 10.24
C ILE A 51 8.42 -5.75 9.58
N PRO A 52 8.19 -4.44 9.40
CA PRO A 52 7.03 -3.96 8.66
C PRO A 52 7.10 -4.38 7.19
N VAL A 53 6.00 -4.94 6.65
CA VAL A 53 5.84 -5.31 5.23
C VAL A 53 5.96 -4.08 4.36
N LEU A 54 5.23 -3.03 4.76
CA LEU A 54 5.20 -1.73 4.15
C LEU A 54 5.32 -0.68 5.27
N ALA A 55 5.80 0.52 4.93
CA ALA A 55 6.00 1.56 5.92
C ALA A 55 4.70 1.92 6.66
N GLN A 56 4.84 2.26 7.93
CA GLN A 56 3.72 2.70 8.76
C GLN A 56 3.10 3.96 8.16
N LEU A 57 1.77 3.98 8.02
CA LEU A 57 1.08 5.20 7.59
C LEU A 57 1.30 6.30 8.63
N PRO A 58 1.57 7.54 8.20
CA PRO A 58 1.71 8.64 9.13
C PRO A 58 0.40 8.82 9.92
N LYS A 59 0.52 9.37 11.13
CA LYS A 59 -0.68 9.85 11.83
C LYS A 59 -1.24 11.03 11.02
N PRO A 60 -2.57 11.12 10.79
CA PRO A 60 -3.17 12.32 10.27
C PRO A 60 -2.71 13.51 11.12
N LYS A 61 -2.12 14.51 10.48
CA LYS A 61 -1.77 15.78 11.11
C LYS A 61 -2.51 16.87 10.36
N PRO A 62 -3.10 17.84 11.08
CA PRO A 62 -3.70 18.99 10.42
C PRO A 62 -2.63 19.74 9.64
N ILE A 63 -2.99 20.15 8.43
CA ILE A 63 -2.13 20.90 7.51
C ILE A 63 -2.32 22.38 7.81
N HIS A 64 -1.29 23.05 8.32
CA HIS A 64 -1.37 24.45 8.72
C HIS A 64 -0.51 25.38 7.87
N THR A 65 0.52 24.84 7.22
CA THR A 65 1.50 25.61 6.44
C THR A 65 1.76 24.98 5.08
N GLU A 66 2.30 25.77 4.15
CA GLU A 66 2.81 25.26 2.87
C GLU A 66 3.92 24.21 3.07
N GLY A 67 4.72 24.35 4.15
CA GLY A 67 5.73 23.36 4.54
C GLY A 67 5.11 22.00 4.86
N ASP A 68 3.99 21.99 5.59
CA ASP A 68 3.27 20.76 5.95
C ASP A 68 2.72 20.06 4.69
N VAL A 69 2.25 20.84 3.71
CA VAL A 69 1.78 20.32 2.42
C VAL A 69 2.92 19.63 1.67
N LYS A 70 4.07 20.29 1.55
CA LYS A 70 5.25 19.73 0.86
C LYS A 70 5.76 18.46 1.55
N GLU A 71 5.84 18.46 2.88
CA GLU A 71 6.25 17.28 3.64
C GLU A 71 5.26 16.11 3.46
N MET A 72 3.96 16.40 3.48
CA MET A 72 2.92 15.40 3.25
C MET A 72 3.01 14.83 1.83
N MET A 73 3.17 15.67 0.81
CA MET A 73 3.32 15.25 -0.58
C MET A 73 4.53 14.33 -0.79
N VAL A 74 5.70 14.69 -0.24
CA VAL A 74 6.90 13.84 -0.31
C VAL A 74 6.64 12.48 0.33
N LYS A 75 6.00 12.46 1.51
CA LYS A 75 5.68 11.21 2.21
C LYS A 75 4.69 10.37 1.42
N MET A 76 3.62 10.96 0.90
CA MET A 76 2.60 10.28 0.09
C MET A 76 3.20 9.67 -1.16
N MET A 77 4.05 10.41 -1.88
CA MET A 77 4.80 9.90 -3.02
C MET A 77 5.64 8.68 -2.63
N GLY A 78 6.39 8.78 -1.53
CA GLY A 78 7.19 7.66 -1.03
C GLY A 78 6.36 6.44 -0.59
N HIS A 79 5.10 6.63 -0.16
CA HIS A 79 4.18 5.53 0.12
C HIS A 79 3.64 4.91 -1.16
N LEU A 80 3.24 5.72 -2.13
CA LEU A 80 2.68 5.28 -3.40
C LEU A 80 3.68 4.45 -4.23
N GLN A 81 4.93 4.91 -4.31
CA GLN A 81 6.01 4.15 -4.96
C GLN A 81 6.24 2.78 -4.30
N ARG A 82 6.10 2.69 -2.98
CA ARG A 82 6.18 1.41 -2.25
C ARG A 82 4.97 0.53 -2.54
N TYR A 83 3.78 1.10 -2.71
CA TYR A 83 2.58 0.35 -3.08
C TYR A 83 2.67 -0.24 -4.48
N MET A 84 3.20 0.52 -5.44
CA MET A 84 3.46 0.02 -6.80
C MET A 84 4.41 -1.19 -6.77
N VAL A 85 5.56 -1.06 -6.10
CA VAL A 85 6.54 -2.15 -6.01
C VAL A 85 5.97 -3.38 -5.29
N ALA A 86 5.14 -3.15 -4.28
CA ALA A 86 4.42 -4.24 -3.62
C ALA A 86 3.42 -4.91 -4.58
N SER A 87 2.63 -4.13 -5.31
CA SER A 87 1.66 -4.63 -6.30
C SER A 87 2.35 -5.42 -7.42
N GLU A 88 3.43 -4.91 -7.99
CA GLU A 88 4.24 -5.57 -9.01
C GLU A 88 4.78 -6.92 -8.51
N SER A 89 5.28 -6.96 -7.28
CA SER A 89 5.76 -8.21 -6.67
C SER A 89 4.62 -9.23 -6.51
N LEU A 90 3.40 -8.78 -6.16
CA LEU A 90 2.23 -9.67 -6.07
C LEU A 90 1.84 -10.24 -7.42
N VAL A 91 1.84 -9.40 -8.47
CA VAL A 91 1.60 -9.84 -9.85
C VAL A 91 2.60 -10.91 -10.25
N LEU A 92 3.89 -10.66 -10.03
CA LEU A 92 4.95 -11.62 -10.34
C LEU A 92 4.77 -12.93 -9.58
N ASP A 93 4.47 -12.85 -8.28
CA ASP A 93 4.30 -14.02 -7.44
C ASP A 93 3.14 -14.90 -7.87
N GLN A 94 2.00 -14.30 -8.20
CA GLN A 94 0.82 -15.02 -8.63
C GLN A 94 0.96 -15.53 -10.07
N SER A 95 1.69 -14.83 -10.95
CA SER A 95 1.95 -15.28 -12.33
C SER A 95 2.71 -16.61 -12.41
N LEU A 96 3.38 -17.03 -11.32
CA LEU A 96 4.11 -18.30 -11.24
C LEU A 96 3.22 -19.49 -10.89
N VAL A 97 2.01 -19.25 -10.35
CA VAL A 97 1.19 -20.30 -9.72
C VAL A 97 -0.27 -20.29 -10.17
N GLU A 98 -0.76 -19.19 -10.73
CA GLU A 98 -2.15 -19.01 -11.14
C GLU A 98 -2.29 -19.06 -12.67
N ASP A 99 -3.24 -19.87 -13.13
CA ASP A 99 -3.55 -20.05 -14.56
C ASP A 99 -4.75 -19.18 -15.00
N ASP A 100 -5.49 -18.61 -14.06
CA ASP A 100 -6.59 -17.68 -14.35
C ASP A 100 -6.08 -16.31 -14.83
N LEU A 101 -6.06 -16.15 -16.15
CA LEU A 101 -5.69 -14.89 -16.80
C LEU A 101 -6.57 -13.70 -16.39
N GLY A 102 -7.84 -13.92 -16.05
CA GLY A 102 -8.74 -12.85 -15.60
C GLY A 102 -8.26 -12.25 -14.28
N PHE A 103 -7.87 -13.10 -13.34
CA PHE A 103 -7.31 -12.70 -12.05
C PHE A 103 -5.96 -11.99 -12.18
N LEU A 104 -5.10 -12.50 -13.05
CA LEU A 104 -3.81 -11.85 -13.31
C LEU A 104 -4.00 -10.46 -13.93
N ASN A 105 -4.97 -10.31 -14.85
CA ASN A 105 -5.30 -9.01 -15.44
C ASN A 105 -5.82 -8.03 -14.38
N GLU A 106 -6.65 -8.46 -13.44
CA GLU A 106 -7.13 -7.59 -12.35
C GLU A 106 -5.97 -7.06 -11.48
N MET A 107 -4.95 -7.89 -11.20
CA MET A 107 -3.76 -7.41 -10.47
C MET A 107 -2.87 -6.49 -11.31
N ILE A 108 -2.76 -6.73 -12.62
CA ILE A 108 -2.08 -5.82 -13.55
C ILE A 108 -2.80 -4.47 -13.57
N ASP A 109 -4.12 -4.47 -13.66
CA ASP A 109 -4.95 -3.26 -13.66
C ASP A 109 -4.79 -2.48 -12.35
N LEU A 110 -4.68 -3.15 -11.19
CA LEU A 110 -4.34 -2.49 -9.93
C LEU A 110 -2.97 -1.78 -10.03
N ASN A 111 -1.96 -2.46 -10.56
CA ASN A 111 -0.63 -1.87 -10.69
C ASN A 111 -0.64 -0.66 -11.63
N THR A 112 -1.30 -0.76 -12.79
CA THR A 112 -1.45 0.35 -13.74
C THR A 112 -2.20 1.54 -13.13
N GLN A 113 -3.27 1.32 -12.36
CA GLN A 113 -3.96 2.40 -11.68
C GLN A 113 -3.08 3.09 -10.60
N LEU A 114 -2.22 2.33 -9.92
CA LEU A 114 -1.25 2.91 -8.97
C LEU A 114 -0.16 3.72 -9.69
N GLU A 115 0.27 3.29 -10.87
CA GLU A 115 1.19 4.02 -11.75
C GLU A 115 0.59 5.36 -12.20
N GLU A 116 -0.65 5.34 -12.70
CA GLU A 116 -1.38 6.55 -13.10
C GLU A 116 -1.53 7.53 -11.93
N LEU A 117 -1.88 7.02 -10.74
CA LEU A 117 -1.93 7.85 -9.54
C LEU A 117 -0.56 8.46 -9.22
N ASN A 118 0.52 7.71 -9.39
CA ASN A 118 1.87 8.17 -9.14
C ASN A 118 2.28 9.30 -10.09
N GLU A 119 1.89 9.21 -11.36
CA GLU A 119 2.09 10.29 -12.34
C GLU A 119 1.38 11.59 -11.94
N ILE A 120 0.16 11.51 -11.41
CA ILE A 120 -0.59 12.68 -10.92
C ILE A 120 0.18 13.39 -9.80
N PHE A 121 0.81 12.65 -8.88
CA PHE A 121 1.61 13.25 -7.81
C PHE A 121 2.99 13.74 -8.27
N LEU A 122 3.55 13.20 -9.37
CA LEU A 122 4.87 13.59 -9.88
C LEU A 122 4.87 15.01 -10.46
N ILE A 123 3.79 15.43 -11.10
CA ILE A 123 3.65 16.76 -11.70
C ILE A 123 3.82 17.88 -10.66
N PRO A 124 3.08 17.92 -9.53
CA PRO A 124 3.25 18.95 -8.53
C PRO A 124 4.56 18.80 -7.72
N MET A 125 5.10 17.58 -7.57
CA MET A 125 6.40 17.36 -6.92
C MET A 125 7.56 17.97 -7.71
N THR A 126 7.61 17.73 -9.02
CA THR A 126 8.63 18.31 -9.92
C THR A 126 8.50 19.82 -10.00
N SER A 127 7.27 20.35 -10.00
CA SER A 127 7.01 21.79 -9.97
C SER A 127 7.40 22.46 -8.64
N CYS A 128 7.59 21.69 -7.57
CA CYS A 128 7.95 22.17 -6.23
C CYS A 128 9.41 21.86 -5.84
N ASP A 129 10.24 21.38 -6.77
CA ASP A 129 11.62 20.90 -6.52
C ASP A 129 11.72 19.85 -5.40
N LEU A 130 10.71 18.99 -5.28
CA LEU A 130 10.66 17.91 -4.30
C LEU A 130 11.10 16.60 -4.93
N THR A 131 12.02 15.88 -4.27
CA THR A 131 12.51 14.57 -4.74
C THR A 131 12.14 13.48 -3.75
N PRO A 132 11.41 12.42 -4.17
CA PRO A 132 11.20 11.25 -3.32
C PRO A 132 12.52 10.48 -3.10
N GLU A 133 12.61 9.72 -2.01
CA GLU A 133 13.82 8.96 -1.68
C GLU A 133 13.97 7.72 -2.60
N PRO A 134 15.02 7.67 -3.47
CA PRO A 134 15.12 6.70 -4.55
C PRO A 134 15.49 5.27 -4.11
N THR A 135 15.96 5.09 -2.87
CA THR A 135 16.41 3.78 -2.33
C THR A 135 15.26 2.98 -1.69
N LEU A 136 14.07 3.57 -1.59
CA LEU A 136 12.92 2.96 -0.92
C LEU A 136 12.34 1.74 -1.64
N PRO A 137 12.18 1.72 -2.98
CA PRO A 137 11.67 0.56 -3.72
C PRO A 137 12.53 -0.70 -3.56
N LEU A 138 13.85 -0.57 -3.71
CA LEU A 138 14.80 -1.70 -3.76
C LEU A 138 14.85 -2.50 -2.46
N ASN A 139 14.70 -1.82 -1.31
CA ASN A 139 14.70 -2.49 -0.01
C ASN A 139 13.39 -3.23 0.28
N LEU A 140 12.31 -2.91 -0.43
CA LEU A 140 10.98 -3.46 -0.20
C LEU A 140 10.80 -4.81 -0.88
N THR A 141 11.15 -4.92 -2.17
CA THR A 141 11.09 -6.18 -2.91
C THR A 141 11.88 -7.27 -2.21
N ARG A 142 13.07 -6.94 -1.67
CA ARG A 142 13.86 -7.90 -0.89
C ARG A 142 13.10 -8.38 0.35
N ARG A 143 12.43 -7.49 1.09
CA ARG A 143 11.69 -7.85 2.31
C ARG A 143 10.45 -8.71 2.02
N MET A 144 9.79 -8.49 0.89
CA MET A 144 8.62 -9.28 0.51
C MET A 144 8.98 -10.75 0.25
N HIS A 145 10.15 -11.01 -0.34
CA HIS A 145 10.54 -12.35 -0.80
C HIS A 145 11.61 -13.06 0.05
N GLN A 146 12.20 -12.41 1.05
CA GLN A 146 13.32 -12.99 1.82
C GLN A 146 12.86 -14.11 2.77
N GLN A 147 13.37 -15.32 2.53
CA GLN A 147 13.26 -16.51 3.40
C GLN A 147 11.82 -16.88 3.79
N VAL A 148 10.93 -16.92 2.79
CA VAL A 148 9.51 -17.18 2.98
C VAL A 148 9.14 -18.49 2.31
N ASP A 149 8.49 -19.40 3.03
CA ASP A 149 7.81 -20.55 2.44
C ASP A 149 6.46 -20.13 1.81
N SER A 150 5.93 -20.94 0.89
CA SER A 150 4.75 -20.54 0.08
C SER A 150 3.57 -20.04 0.91
N PRO A 151 3.12 -20.71 2.00
CA PRO A 151 1.98 -20.23 2.78
C PRO A 151 2.24 -18.88 3.46
N SER A 152 3.47 -18.64 3.93
CA SER A 152 3.84 -17.35 4.51
C SER A 152 3.96 -16.26 3.45
N LYS A 153 4.21 -16.63 2.19
CA LYS A 153 4.29 -15.71 1.05
C LYS A 153 2.90 -15.19 0.67
N ASP A 154 1.89 -16.05 0.63
CA ASP A 154 0.51 -15.66 0.33
C ASP A 154 -0.09 -14.76 1.43
N ILE A 155 0.21 -15.09 2.71
CA ILE A 155 -0.16 -14.22 3.84
C ILE A 155 0.54 -12.86 3.76
N ARG A 156 1.83 -12.82 3.39
CA ARG A 156 2.54 -11.56 3.15
C ARG A 156 1.91 -10.76 2.02
N GLY A 157 1.46 -11.45 0.97
CA GLY A 157 0.83 -10.80 -0.16
C GLY A 157 -0.51 -10.16 0.19
N PHE A 158 -1.35 -10.87 0.93
CA PHE A 158 -2.55 -10.30 1.54
C PHE A 158 -2.26 -9.09 2.41
N GLN A 159 -1.23 -9.18 3.26
CA GLN A 159 -0.83 -8.07 4.12
C GLN A 159 -0.36 -6.85 3.30
N GLY A 160 0.37 -7.08 2.21
CA GLY A 160 0.73 -6.05 1.23
C GLY A 160 -0.52 -5.36 0.66
N LEU A 161 -1.44 -6.12 0.07
CA LEU A 161 -2.67 -5.61 -0.52
C LEU A 161 -3.54 -4.86 0.50
N ARG A 162 -3.64 -5.37 1.74
CA ARG A 162 -4.34 -4.71 2.85
C ARG A 162 -3.74 -3.35 3.18
N GLN A 163 -2.41 -3.25 3.24
CA GLN A 163 -1.75 -1.98 3.53
C GLN A 163 -1.87 -0.99 2.35
N ILE A 164 -1.82 -1.46 1.10
CA ILE A 164 -2.08 -0.64 -0.09
C ILE A 164 -3.47 0.00 0.02
N ARG A 165 -4.51 -0.82 0.27
CA ARG A 165 -5.89 -0.34 0.47
C ARG A 165 -5.97 0.72 1.57
N LEU A 166 -5.40 0.45 2.74
CA LEU A 166 -5.40 1.41 3.86
C LEU A 166 -4.66 2.70 3.52
N GLY A 167 -3.55 2.60 2.79
CA GLY A 167 -2.80 3.75 2.31
C GLY A 167 -3.63 4.62 1.38
N LEU A 168 -4.32 4.02 0.41
CA LEU A 168 -5.20 4.73 -0.51
C LEU A 168 -6.37 5.40 0.22
N CYS A 169 -7.01 4.74 1.19
CA CYS A 169 -8.03 5.38 2.03
C CYS A 169 -7.46 6.60 2.76
N PHE A 170 -6.24 6.49 3.32
CA PHE A 170 -5.58 7.63 3.96
C PHE A 170 -5.31 8.78 2.97
N LEU A 171 -4.90 8.49 1.73
CA LEU A 171 -4.72 9.54 0.72
C LEU A 171 -6.05 10.26 0.43
N ILE A 172 -7.14 9.50 0.30
CA ILE A 172 -8.49 10.05 0.09
C ILE A 172 -8.88 10.97 1.25
N ASP A 173 -8.72 10.51 2.49
CA ASP A 173 -9.07 11.30 3.68
C ASP A 173 -8.30 12.62 3.74
N VAL A 174 -6.98 12.59 3.50
CA VAL A 174 -6.11 13.78 3.50
C VAL A 174 -6.53 14.80 2.44
N PHE A 175 -6.96 14.35 1.26
CA PHE A 175 -7.36 15.25 0.17
C PHE A 175 -8.85 15.58 0.13
N SER A 176 -9.67 14.91 0.95
CA SER A 176 -11.12 15.14 1.03
C SER A 176 -11.52 16.02 2.23
N GLU A 177 -10.65 16.19 3.23
CA GLU A 177 -10.93 17.10 4.35
C GLU A 177 -11.04 18.56 3.87
N PRO A 178 -12.14 19.28 4.18
CA PRO A 178 -12.25 20.69 3.85
C PRO A 178 -11.19 21.47 4.62
N GLN A 179 -10.25 22.08 3.89
CA GLN A 179 -9.25 22.95 4.48
C GLN A 179 -9.96 24.07 5.24
N GLN A 180 -9.80 24.09 6.57
CA GLN A 180 -10.23 25.22 7.39
C GLN A 180 -9.42 26.43 6.93
N THR A 181 -10.05 27.26 6.11
CA THR A 181 -9.48 28.52 5.65
C THR A 181 -9.19 29.35 6.91
N PRO A 182 -7.96 29.85 7.11
CA PRO A 182 -7.70 30.77 8.20
C PRO A 182 -8.66 31.94 8.05
N ARG A 183 -9.51 32.17 9.05
CA ARG A 183 -10.31 33.39 9.10
C ARG A 183 -9.32 34.55 9.08
N ARG A 184 -9.36 35.33 7.99
CA ARG A 184 -8.77 36.67 7.97
C ARG A 184 -9.62 37.51 8.92
N ASP A 185 -9.25 37.52 10.18
CA ASP A 185 -9.72 38.57 11.09
C ASP A 185 -9.04 39.86 10.62
N GLY A 186 -9.88 40.80 10.17
CA GLY A 186 -9.48 42.10 9.61
C GLY A 186 -9.15 43.15 10.65
#